data_AF-A0A9W8HW82-F1
#
_entry.id   AF-A0A9W8HW82-F1
#
_cell.length_a   1.000
_cell.length_b   1.000
_cell.length_c   1.000
_cell.angle_alpha   90.00
_cell.angle_beta   90.00
_cell.angle_gamma   90.00
#
_symmetry.space_group_name_H-M   'P 1'
#
loop_
_entity.id
_entity.type
_entity.pdbx_description
1 polymer ?
#
loop_
_entity_poly.entity_id
_entity_poly.type
_entity_poly.pdbx_seq_one_letter_code
_entity_poly.pdbx_strand_id
1 'polypeptide(L)'
;MFGGIFASFSAATRQLGVGLATRAVFGGPQTQAIRNMSKLKTHKGAAKRWKALANGLYKRRQTGLRHLNRKLPSKIRRSKHAPVLCTKGQQRHLDRLLPY
;
A
#
# COMPACT_ATOMS: atom_id res chain seq x y z
N MET A 1 53.94 37.42 -26.05
CA MET A 1 54.40 36.62 -27.19
C MET A 1 53.28 35.68 -27.58
N PHE A 2 52.80 35.82 -28.82
CA PHE A 2 51.81 34.99 -29.54
C PHE A 2 50.42 34.87 -28.90
N GLY A 3 49.31 35.33 -29.46
CA GLY A 3 49.02 35.66 -30.84
C GLY A 3 47.87 34.79 -31.32
N GLY A 4 46.67 35.37 -31.37
CA GLY A 4 45.59 35.03 -32.32
C GLY A 4 44.93 33.66 -32.20
N ILE A 5 43.85 33.35 -32.91
CA ILE A 5 43.05 34.09 -33.89
C ILE A 5 41.90 33.11 -34.21
N PHE A 6 40.70 33.66 -34.42
CA PHE A 6 39.61 33.13 -35.26
C PHE A 6 39.15 31.67 -35.10
N ALA A 7 37.84 31.47 -35.01
CA ALA A 7 37.02 31.35 -36.21
C ALA A 7 35.61 30.89 -35.86
N SER A 8 34.66 31.76 -36.19
CA SER A 8 33.27 31.47 -36.45
C SER A 8 33.12 30.35 -37.49
N PHE A 9 32.25 29.37 -37.24
CA PHE A 9 31.63 28.51 -38.25
C PHE A 9 30.55 27.68 -37.55
N SER A 10 29.37 27.37 -38.07
CA SER A 10 28.47 27.91 -39.09
C SER A 10 27.15 27.21 -38.77
N ALA A 11 26.03 27.87 -39.00
CA ALA A 11 24.70 27.30 -38.89
C ALA A 11 24.46 26.14 -39.89
N ALA A 12 23.33 25.45 -39.66
CA ALA A 12 22.66 24.47 -40.54
C ALA A 12 23.20 23.03 -40.41
N THR A 13 22.41 21.96 -40.40
CA THR A 13 21.20 21.72 -41.19
C THR A 13 20.37 20.55 -40.62
N ARG A 14 19.11 20.55 -41.04
CA ARG A 14 17.96 19.65 -40.80
C ARG A 14 18.12 18.15 -41.11
N GLN A 15 17.20 17.38 -40.50
CA GLN A 15 16.49 16.14 -40.96
C GLN A 15 17.34 14.84 -41.09
N LEU A 16 16.87 13.59 -40.91
CA LEU A 16 15.67 12.91 -40.39
C LEU A 16 16.01 11.39 -40.39
N GLY A 17 15.47 10.62 -39.44
CA GLY A 17 15.33 9.14 -39.50
C GLY A 17 16.61 8.33 -39.22
N VAL A 18 16.62 7.15 -38.60
CA VAL A 18 15.62 6.09 -38.42
C VAL A 18 16.06 5.13 -37.30
N GLY A 19 15.11 4.55 -36.58
CA GLY A 19 15.16 3.15 -36.11
C GLY A 19 16.08 2.78 -34.93
N LEU A 20 15.51 2.70 -33.73
CA LEU A 20 15.37 1.43 -32.99
C LEU A 20 14.44 1.63 -31.78
N ALA A 21 13.15 1.82 -32.04
CA ALA A 21 12.13 1.68 -31.00
C ALA A 21 11.83 0.19 -30.82
N THR A 22 12.65 -0.49 -30.01
CA THR A 22 12.43 -1.88 -29.60
C THR A 22 12.45 -2.00 -28.08
N ARG A 23 11.28 -1.88 -27.45
CA ARG A 23 10.57 -3.00 -26.77
C ARG A 23 9.55 -2.49 -25.75
N ALA A 24 8.39 -3.13 -25.83
CA ALA A 24 7.35 -3.27 -24.81
C ALA A 24 6.52 -2.01 -24.49
N VAL A 25 5.61 -1.73 -25.40
CA VAL A 25 4.23 -1.39 -25.07
C VAL A 25 3.70 -2.38 -24.02
N PHE A 26 3.72 -1.99 -22.74
CA PHE A 26 2.74 -2.51 -21.77
C PHE A 26 1.52 -1.58 -21.76
N GLY A 27 0.95 -1.38 -22.95
CA GLY A 27 -0.44 -1.01 -23.11
C GLY A 27 -1.26 -2.29 -23.16
N GLY A 28 -1.55 -2.87 -22.00
CA GLY A 28 -2.69 -3.79 -21.92
C GLY A 28 -3.97 -3.00 -22.18
N PRO A 29 -5.00 -3.56 -22.84
CA PRO A 29 -6.29 -2.91 -22.92
C PRO A 29 -6.80 -2.73 -21.50
N GLN A 30 -6.91 -1.47 -21.04
CA GLN A 30 -7.70 -1.16 -19.86
C GLN A 30 -9.14 -1.53 -20.21
N THR A 31 -9.51 -2.78 -19.97
CA THR A 31 -10.85 -3.31 -20.20
C THR A 31 -11.82 -2.43 -19.41
N GLN A 32 -12.96 -2.11 -20.00
CA GLN A 32 -13.89 -1.07 -19.58
C GLN A 32 -14.57 -1.28 -18.19
N ALA A 33 -14.01 -2.11 -17.31
CA ALA A 33 -14.48 -2.39 -15.96
C ALA A 33 -14.17 -1.27 -14.93
N ILE A 34 -13.49 -0.20 -15.34
CA ILE A 34 -12.95 0.85 -14.44
C ILE A 34 -13.96 1.99 -14.15
N ARG A 35 -15.15 2.04 -14.75
CA ARG A 35 -16.07 3.21 -14.59
C ARG A 35 -17.47 2.92 -14.06
N ASN A 36 -17.72 1.76 -13.47
CA ASN A 36 -18.99 1.52 -12.77
C ASN A 36 -18.81 1.80 -11.27
N MET A 37 -19.14 3.02 -10.81
CA MET A 37 -19.40 3.38 -9.40
C MET A 37 -18.75 2.43 -8.37
N SER A 38 -17.41 2.46 -8.30
CA SER A 38 -16.64 1.45 -7.57
C SER A 38 -16.71 1.70 -6.07
N LYS A 39 -17.79 1.21 -5.46
CA LYS A 39 -17.94 1.19 -4.01
C LYS A 39 -16.76 0.44 -3.40
N LEU A 40 -15.94 1.10 -2.58
CA LEU A 40 -14.87 0.47 -1.82
C LEU A 40 -15.43 -0.71 -1.03
N LYS A 41 -14.78 -1.87 -1.07
CA LYS A 41 -15.29 -3.04 -0.33
C LYS A 41 -14.54 -3.20 0.97
N THR A 42 -15.27 -3.47 2.05
CA THR A 42 -14.71 -3.79 3.35
C THR A 42 -13.89 -5.07 3.27
N HIS A 43 -12.64 -5.03 3.77
CA HIS A 43 -11.80 -6.22 3.85
C HIS A 43 -12.38 -7.21 4.87
N LYS A 44 -13.02 -8.27 4.35
CA LYS A 44 -13.78 -9.23 5.18
C LYS A 44 -12.93 -9.93 6.24
N GLY A 45 -11.64 -10.15 5.97
CA GLY A 45 -10.73 -10.74 6.96
C GLY A 45 -10.49 -9.83 8.17
N ALA A 46 -10.45 -8.52 7.96
CA ALA A 46 -10.28 -7.53 9.02
C ALA A 46 -11.59 -7.37 9.81
N ALA A 47 -12.71 -7.26 9.12
CA ALA A 47 -14.04 -7.13 9.73
C ALA A 47 -14.40 -8.30 10.67
N LYS A 48 -13.94 -9.52 10.36
CA LYS A 48 -14.13 -10.69 11.24
C LYS A 48 -13.32 -10.63 12.54
N ARG A 49 -12.17 -9.94 12.52
CA ARG A 49 -11.17 -9.95 13.61
C ARG A 49 -11.26 -8.73 14.51
N TRP A 50 -11.63 -7.58 13.93
CA TRP A 50 -11.70 -6.30 14.59
C TRP A 50 -13.15 -5.86 14.74
N LYS A 51 -13.49 -5.26 15.88
CA LYS A 51 -14.79 -4.62 16.10
C LYS A 51 -14.59 -3.14 16.34
N ALA A 52 -15.32 -2.31 15.60
CA ALA A 52 -15.36 -0.87 15.84
C ALA A 52 -16.03 -0.55 17.19
N LEU A 53 -15.53 0.47 17.85
CA LEU A 53 -16.10 1.09 19.05
C LEU A 53 -16.65 2.46 18.67
N ALA A 54 -17.57 2.99 19.49
CA ALA A 54 -18.15 4.32 19.28
C ALA A 54 -17.08 5.43 19.23
N ASN A 55 -15.96 5.24 19.93
CA ASN A 55 -14.87 6.21 20.01
C ASN A 55 -13.96 6.23 18.77
N GLY A 56 -14.31 5.53 17.68
CA GLY A 56 -13.49 5.42 16.46
C GLY A 56 -12.26 4.51 16.59
N LEU A 57 -12.12 3.81 17.73
CA LEU A 57 -11.08 2.80 17.95
C LEU A 57 -11.62 1.40 17.64
N TYR A 58 -10.70 0.46 17.42
CA TYR A 58 -11.05 -0.95 17.22
C TYR A 58 -10.58 -1.81 18.39
N LYS A 59 -11.35 -2.84 18.73
CA LYS A 59 -10.96 -3.88 19.69
C LYS A 59 -10.73 -5.22 19.01
N ARG A 60 -9.81 -6.02 19.57
CA ARG A 60 -9.53 -7.41 19.16
C ARG A 60 -9.37 -8.34 20.36
N ARG A 61 -9.43 -9.66 20.11
CA ARG A 61 -8.95 -10.66 21.06
C ARG A 61 -7.43 -10.82 20.96
N GLN A 62 -6.77 -11.10 22.09
CA GLN A 62 -5.34 -11.41 22.10
C GLN A 62 -5.06 -12.83 21.57
N THR A 63 -3.82 -13.06 21.14
CA THR A 63 -3.39 -14.32 20.51
C THR A 63 -2.76 -15.28 21.52
N GLY A 64 -2.62 -16.55 21.13
CA GLY A 64 -1.88 -17.55 21.90
C GLY A 64 -2.65 -18.19 23.05
N LEU A 65 -3.96 -18.41 22.87
CA LEU A 65 -4.83 -19.15 23.80
C LEU A 65 -5.45 -20.42 23.20
N ARG A 66 -5.14 -20.74 21.94
CA ARG A 66 -5.76 -21.88 21.24
C ARG A 66 -5.10 -23.22 21.61
N HIS A 67 -3.78 -23.25 21.75
CA HIS A 67 -3.02 -24.46 22.07
C HIS A 67 -1.81 -24.14 22.97
N LEU A 68 -1.23 -25.17 23.60
CA LEU A 68 -0.09 -25.09 24.54
C LEU A 68 -0.38 -24.26 25.82
N ASN A 69 -1.65 -24.22 26.23
CA ASN A 69 -2.10 -23.54 27.45
C ASN A 69 -1.59 -24.18 28.75
N ARG A 70 -1.09 -25.43 28.70
CA ARG A 70 -0.49 -26.14 29.85
C ARG A 70 0.78 -25.46 30.35
N LYS A 71 1.61 -24.95 29.42
CA LYS A 71 2.90 -24.29 29.75
C LYS A 71 2.71 -22.84 30.20
N LEU A 72 1.52 -22.27 29.98
CA LEU A 72 1.21 -20.89 30.32
C LEU A 72 0.66 -20.81 31.75
N PRO A 73 1.21 -19.97 32.63
CA PRO A 73 0.67 -19.78 33.98
C PRO A 73 -0.74 -19.16 33.91
N SER A 74 -1.55 -19.47 34.93
CA SER A 74 -2.95 -19.01 35.03
C SER A 74 -3.10 -17.49 34.93
N LYS A 75 -2.15 -16.74 35.53
CA LYS A 75 -2.08 -15.27 35.47
C LYS A 75 -1.98 -14.74 34.04
N ILE A 76 -1.07 -15.30 33.23
CA ILE A 76 -0.89 -14.88 31.83
C ILE A 76 -2.10 -15.26 31.00
N ARG A 77 -2.66 -16.46 31.20
CA ARG A 77 -3.87 -16.90 30.52
C ARG A 77 -5.03 -15.94 30.77
N ARG A 78 -5.26 -15.56 32.03
CA ARG A 78 -6.30 -14.59 32.43
C ARG A 78 -6.12 -13.24 31.75
N SER A 79 -4.89 -12.70 31.74
CA SER A 79 -4.59 -11.45 31.03
C SER A 79 -4.95 -11.54 29.54
N LYS A 80 -4.58 -12.64 28.88
CA LYS A 80 -4.85 -12.89 27.46
C LYS A 80 -6.34 -13.01 27.08
N HIS A 81 -7.22 -13.24 28.05
CA HIS A 81 -8.67 -13.28 27.79
C HIS A 81 -9.27 -11.88 27.64
N ALA A 82 -8.60 -10.84 28.14
CA ALA A 82 -9.08 -9.47 28.00
C ALA A 82 -8.99 -9.01 26.53
N PRO A 83 -10.02 -8.31 26.01
CA PRO A 83 -9.93 -7.67 24.72
C PRO A 83 -8.93 -6.50 24.79
N VAL A 84 -8.17 -6.31 23.71
CA VAL A 84 -7.17 -5.24 23.62
C VAL A 84 -7.54 -4.26 22.51
N LEU A 85 -7.29 -2.99 22.79
CA LEU A 85 -7.48 -1.90 21.85
C LEU A 85 -6.41 -1.89 20.76
N CYS A 86 -6.75 -1.29 19.64
CA CYS A 86 -5.88 -1.07 18.52
C CYS A 86 -4.69 -0.15 18.89
N THR A 87 -3.50 -0.44 18.36
CA THR A 87 -2.39 0.52 18.44
C THR A 87 -2.57 1.63 17.40
N LYS A 88 -1.94 2.79 17.62
CA LYS A 88 -2.03 3.94 16.69
C LYS A 88 -1.64 3.60 15.25
N GLY A 89 -0.63 2.74 15.07
CA GLY A 89 -0.20 2.28 13.74
C GLY A 89 -1.23 1.38 13.08
N GLN A 90 -1.80 0.43 13.83
CA GLN A 90 -2.85 -0.46 13.34
C GLN A 90 -4.12 0.30 12.94
N GLN A 91 -4.45 1.38 13.65
CA GLN A 91 -5.64 2.18 13.41
C GLN A 91 -5.63 2.77 12.00
N ARG A 92 -4.51 3.38 11.60
CA ARG A 92 -4.32 3.95 10.26
C ARG A 92 -4.54 2.93 9.13
N HIS A 93 -4.21 1.66 9.37
CA HIS A 93 -4.41 0.59 8.41
C HIS A 93 -5.86 0.11 8.40
N LEU A 94 -6.50 0.00 9.58
CA LEU A 94 -7.88 -0.44 9.71
C LEU A 94 -8.85 0.56 9.09
N ASP A 95 -8.62 1.86 9.25
CA ASP A 95 -9.47 2.91 8.67
C ASP A 95 -9.51 2.85 7.13
N ARG A 96 -8.41 2.42 6.50
CA ARG A 96 -8.35 2.19 5.05
C ARG A 96 -9.02 0.88 4.62
N LEU A 97 -8.97 -0.13 5.47
CA LEU A 97 -9.50 -1.48 5.18
C LEU A 97 -11.00 -1.62 5.50
N LEU A 98 -11.51 -0.80 6.42
CA LEU A 98 -12.87 -0.82 6.94
C LEU A 98 -13.55 0.53 6.68
N PRO A 99 -13.88 0.85 5.40
CA PRO A 99 -14.52 2.12 5.05
C PRO A 99 -16.00 2.22 5.47
N TYR A 100 -16.61 1.10 5.87
CA TYR A 100 -18.00 0.98 6.34
C TYR A 100 -18.06 0.12 7.59
#